data_AF-A0A2S0WVX8-F1
#
_entry.id   AF-A0A2S0WVX8-F1
#
_cell.length_a   1.000
_cell.length_b   1.000
_cell.length_c   1.000
_cell.angle_alpha   90.00
_cell.angle_beta   90.00
_cell.angle_gamma   90.00
#
_symmetry.space_group_name_H-M   'P 1'
#
loop_
_entity.id
_entity.type
_entity.pdbx_description
1 polymer ?
#
loop_
_entity_poly.entity_id
_entity_poly.type
_entity_poly.pdbx_seq_one_letter_code
_entity_poly.pdbx_strand_id
1 'polypeptide(L)'
;MARDTASREDGNAFTHFFDRIDRALLPVFGPPPVTADEAAQAPNDEKACPICGHAMLEHVIDHSTPNTVLVCPTDERLPEREVAGPYNELGMPATGRRLVKYTGRGVSR
;
A
#
# COMPACT_ATOMS: atom_id res chain seq x y z
N MET A 1 -9.99 0.07 26.77
CA MET A 1 -10.34 -0.91 27.83
C MET A 1 -11.51 -1.83 27.42
N ALA A 2 -11.56 -2.34 26.18
CA ALA A 2 -12.65 -3.20 25.70
C ALA A 2 -12.15 -4.57 25.16
N ARG A 3 -10.91 -4.94 25.50
CA ARG A 3 -10.27 -6.19 25.05
C ARG A 3 -10.26 -7.30 26.11
N ASP A 4 -10.46 -6.98 27.39
CA ASP A 4 -10.24 -7.94 28.49
C ASP A 4 -11.45 -8.84 28.83
N THR A 5 -12.61 -8.69 28.18
CA THR A 5 -13.82 -9.44 28.57
C THR A 5 -14.18 -10.61 27.64
N ALA A 6 -13.31 -11.01 26.71
CA ALA A 6 -13.62 -12.02 25.70
C ALA A 6 -12.86 -13.36 25.85
N SER A 7 -12.23 -13.64 27.00
CA SER A 7 -11.59 -14.94 27.23
C SER A 7 -12.46 -15.84 28.10
N ARG A 8 -13.24 -16.73 27.47
CA ARG A 8 -13.74 -17.94 28.13
C ARG A 8 -12.57 -18.93 28.18
N GLU A 9 -12.31 -19.50 29.35
CA GLU A 9 -11.16 -20.39 29.59
C GLU A 9 -11.25 -21.74 28.82
N ASP A 10 -12.44 -22.07 28.29
CA ASP A 10 -12.64 -23.19 27.36
C ASP A 10 -12.69 -22.66 25.91
N GLY A 11 -11.60 -22.87 25.17
CA GLY A 11 -11.49 -22.52 23.76
C GLY A 11 -12.58 -23.19 22.91
N ASN A 12 -13.20 -22.43 22.01
CA ASN A 12 -14.11 -23.02 21.02
C ASN A 12 -13.29 -23.73 19.92
N ALA A 13 -13.92 -24.66 19.18
CA ALA A 13 -13.26 -25.40 18.10
C ALA A 13 -12.66 -24.49 17.01
N PHE A 14 -13.19 -23.26 16.88
CA PHE A 14 -12.68 -22.24 15.97
C PHE A 14 -11.32 -21.69 16.43
N THR A 15 -11.14 -21.38 17.73
CA THR A 15 -9.86 -20.95 18.29
C THR A 15 -8.78 -22.02 18.10
N HIS A 16 -9.10 -23.29 18.40
CA HIS A 16 -8.16 -24.40 18.22
C HIS A 16 -7.74 -24.64 16.77
N PHE A 17 -8.60 -24.29 15.81
CA PHE A 17 -8.26 -24.35 14.39
C PHE A 17 -7.22 -23.29 14.02
N PHE A 18 -7.41 -22.04 14.45
CA PHE A 18 -6.43 -20.97 14.22
C PHE A 18 -5.11 -21.24 14.95
N ASP A 19 -5.14 -21.74 16.18
CA ASP A 19 -3.93 -22.14 16.91
C ASP A 19 -3.11 -23.19 16.14
N ARG A 20 -3.79 -24.14 15.48
CA ARG A 20 -3.15 -25.17 14.66
C ARG A 20 -2.50 -24.57 13.41
N ILE A 21 -3.17 -23.63 12.77
CA ILE A 21 -2.65 -22.93 11.59
C ILE A 21 -1.43 -22.11 11.99
N ASP A 22 -1.54 -21.29 13.03
CA ASP A 22 -0.45 -20.43 13.49
C ASP A 22 0.78 -21.28 13.87
N ARG A 23 0.58 -22.42 14.55
CA ARG A 23 1.68 -23.35 14.88
C ARG A 23 2.35 -23.94 13.64
N ALA A 24 1.62 -24.18 12.57
CA ALA A 24 2.17 -24.70 11.31
C ALA A 24 2.92 -23.61 10.51
N LEU A 25 2.48 -22.35 10.60
CA LEU A 25 3.02 -21.23 9.84
C LEU A 25 4.20 -20.53 10.55
N LEU A 26 4.25 -20.54 11.88
CA LEU A 26 5.30 -19.92 12.70
C LEU A 26 6.74 -20.32 12.29
N PRO A 27 7.06 -21.59 11.96
CA PRO A 27 8.41 -21.96 11.53
C PRO A 27 8.84 -21.35 10.19
N VAL A 28 7.87 -20.99 9.34
CA VAL A 28 8.14 -20.47 7.98
C VAL A 28 8.22 -18.94 7.98
N PHE A 29 7.29 -18.28 8.67
CA PHE A 29 7.21 -16.82 8.71
C PHE A 29 7.96 -16.21 9.90
N GLY A 30 8.24 -17.00 10.94
CA GLY A 30 8.71 -16.50 12.23
C GLY A 30 7.60 -15.76 13.00
N PRO A 31 7.83 -15.41 14.27
CA PRO A 31 7.02 -14.38 14.91
C PRO A 31 7.13 -13.09 14.09
N PRO A 32 6.05 -12.31 13.96
CA PRO A 32 6.15 -11.00 13.32
C PRO A 32 7.28 -10.22 14.01
N PRO A 33 8.17 -9.55 13.26
CA PRO A 33 9.19 -8.73 13.88
C PRO A 33 8.45 -7.64 14.66
N VAL A 34 8.43 -7.79 15.99
CA VAL A 34 8.03 -6.72 16.88
C VAL A 34 9.17 -5.72 16.78
N THR A 35 9.14 -4.84 15.77
CA THR A 35 10.08 -3.74 15.70
C THR A 35 9.87 -2.93 16.96
N ALA A 36 10.81 -3.04 17.90
CA ALA A 36 10.78 -2.39 19.20
C ALA A 36 10.74 -0.86 19.13
N ASP A 37 10.81 -0.31 17.92
CA ASP A 37 10.51 1.06 17.62
C ASP A 37 9.30 1.08 16.67
N GLU A 38 8.10 1.14 17.24
CA GLU A 38 7.13 2.12 16.72
C GLU A 38 7.74 3.50 16.97
N ALA A 39 8.84 3.82 16.28
CA ALA A 39 9.44 5.15 16.32
C ALA A 39 8.28 6.06 15.99
N ALA A 40 7.86 6.87 16.97
CA ALA A 40 6.71 7.75 16.89
C ALA A 40 6.71 8.35 15.50
N GLN A 41 5.81 7.84 14.66
CA GLN A 41 5.97 7.98 13.23
C GLN A 41 5.94 9.48 12.97
N ALA A 42 7.08 10.03 12.49
CA ALA A 42 7.24 11.47 12.42
C ALA A 42 5.98 12.06 11.77
N PRO A 43 5.40 13.12 12.36
CA PRO A 43 4.13 13.67 11.93
C PRO A 43 4.16 13.84 10.41
N ASN A 44 3.13 13.32 9.75
CA ASN A 44 3.14 13.19 8.30
C ASN A 44 3.19 14.55 7.61
N ASP A 45 2.86 15.61 8.34
CA ASP A 45 2.88 17.02 7.99
C ASP A 45 4.15 17.43 7.22
N GLU A 46 5.34 16.99 7.67
CA GLU A 46 6.63 17.33 7.06
C GLU A 46 6.97 16.49 5.82
N LYS A 47 6.21 15.42 5.53
CA LYS A 47 6.48 14.59 4.36
C LYS A 47 5.98 15.27 3.09
N ALA A 48 6.73 15.08 2.01
CA ALA A 48 6.32 15.54 0.69
C ALA A 48 5.19 14.66 0.13
N CYS A 49 4.19 15.29 -0.47
CA CYS A 49 3.15 14.60 -1.22
C CYS A 49 3.78 13.86 -2.42
N PRO A 50 3.49 12.58 -2.64
CA PRO A 50 4.09 11.79 -3.72
C PRO A 50 3.60 12.19 -5.11
N ILE A 51 2.57 13.04 -5.18
CA ILE A 51 1.99 13.54 -6.42
C ILE A 51 2.62 14.89 -6.75
N CYS A 52 2.38 15.93 -5.94
CA CYS A 52 2.85 17.30 -6.24
C CYS A 52 4.20 17.69 -5.62
N GLY A 53 4.71 16.92 -4.65
CA GLY A 53 5.96 17.24 -3.95
C GLY A 53 5.85 18.30 -2.85
N HIS A 54 4.71 19.00 -2.71
CA HIS A 54 4.48 19.96 -1.61
C HIS A 54 4.36 19.25 -0.25
N ALA A 55 4.60 19.98 0.83
CA ALA A 55 4.47 19.44 2.19
C ALA A 55 3.02 18.98 2.45
N MET A 56 2.85 17.86 3.15
CA MET A 56 1.53 17.30 3.41
C MET A 56 0.65 18.20 4.28
N LEU A 57 1.27 19.04 5.12
CA LEU A 57 0.59 20.08 5.90
C LEU A 57 -0.15 21.13 5.05
N GLU A 58 0.21 21.29 3.77
CA GLU A 58 -0.46 22.20 2.85
C GLU A 58 -1.74 21.59 2.24
N HIS A 59 -2.00 20.30 2.45
CA HIS A 59 -3.17 19.62 1.92
C HIS A 59 -4.35 19.69 2.89
N VAL A 60 -5.56 19.76 2.34
CA VAL A 60 -6.79 19.78 3.14
C VAL A 60 -7.46 18.41 3.07
N ILE A 61 -7.74 17.80 4.22
CA ILE A 61 -8.52 16.56 4.30
C ILE A 61 -9.99 16.95 4.47
N ASP A 62 -10.79 16.72 3.44
CA ASP A 62 -12.24 16.93 3.47
C ASP A 62 -12.96 15.67 3.96
N HIS A 63 -13.73 15.84 5.03
CA HIS A 63 -14.59 14.82 5.64
C HIS A 63 -16.09 15.12 5.47
N SER A 64 -16.46 16.05 4.58
CA SER A 64 -17.85 16.46 4.35
C SER A 64 -18.73 15.37 3.74
N THR A 65 -18.13 14.39 3.06
CA THR A 65 -18.82 13.23 2.48
C THR A 65 -18.43 11.93 3.20
N PRO A 66 -19.16 10.83 2.99
CA PRO A 66 -18.76 9.51 3.50
C PRO A 66 -17.37 9.06 3.04
N ASN A 67 -16.88 9.60 1.91
CA ASN A 67 -15.53 9.39 1.44
C ASN A 67 -14.64 10.53 1.93
N THR A 68 -13.58 10.19 2.65
CA THR A 68 -12.54 11.17 2.99
C THR A 68 -11.74 11.48 1.73
N VAL A 69 -11.68 12.76 1.36
CA VAL A 69 -10.98 13.24 0.17
C VAL A 69 -9.80 14.11 0.60
N LEU A 70 -8.62 13.84 0.07
CA LEU A 70 -7.43 14.67 0.27
C LEU A 70 -7.32 15.64 -0.91
N VAL A 71 -7.38 16.94 -0.62
CA VAL A 71 -7.30 18.01 -1.62
C VAL A 71 -5.87 18.53 -1.70
N CYS A 72 -5.29 18.45 -2.90
CA CYS A 72 -3.96 18.95 -3.21
C CYS A 72 -3.96 20.48 -3.37
N PRO A 73 -2.97 21.22 -2.85
CA PRO A 73 -2.93 22.69 -2.96
C PRO A 73 -2.61 23.20 -4.37
N THR A 74 -2.17 22.32 -5.29
CA THR A 74 -1.89 22.70 -6.68
C THR A 74 -3.16 22.62 -7.52
N ASP A 75 -3.56 23.75 -8.13
CA ASP A 75 -4.67 23.82 -9.09
C ASP A 75 -4.36 23.08 -10.41
N GLU A 76 -3.08 22.95 -10.73
CA GLU A 76 -2.64 22.15 -11.87
C GLU A 76 -2.80 20.66 -11.53
N ARG A 77 -3.74 20.00 -12.22
CA ARG A 77 -3.69 18.54 -12.36
C ARG A 77 -2.36 18.24 -13.01
N LEU A 78 -1.41 17.72 -12.22
CA LEU A 78 -0.11 17.33 -12.73
C LEU A 78 -0.30 16.46 -13.97
N PRO A 79 0.45 16.72 -15.06
CA PRO A 79 0.32 15.95 -16.27
C PRO A 79 0.52 14.47 -15.92
N GLU A 80 -0.36 13.61 -16.45
CA GLU A 80 -0.15 12.18 -16.37
C GLU A 80 1.25 11.89 -16.89
N ARG A 81 2.03 11.15 -16.10
CA ARG A 81 3.43 10.89 -16.42
C ARG A 81 3.51 10.34 -17.84
N GLU A 82 4.15 11.08 -18.75
CA GLU A 82 4.29 10.66 -20.13
C GLU A 82 5.09 9.35 -20.18
N VAL A 83 4.40 8.24 -20.37
CA VAL A 83 5.04 6.94 -20.57
C VAL A 83 5.34 6.82 -22.05
N ALA A 84 6.59 7.12 -22.41
CA ALA A 84 7.11 6.81 -23.73
C ALA A 84 7.34 5.30 -23.85
N GLY A 85 6.41 4.55 -24.45
CA GLY A 85 6.60 3.15 -24.79
C GLY A 85 5.34 2.29 -24.79
N PRO A 86 5.47 1.00 -25.19
CA PRO A 86 4.35 0.08 -25.19
C PRO A 86 3.94 -0.28 -23.76
N TYR A 87 2.64 -0.42 -23.53
CA TYR A 87 2.11 -0.98 -22.30
C TYR A 87 2.05 -2.51 -22.38
N ASN A 88 2.17 -3.18 -21.25
CA ASN A 88 1.94 -4.61 -21.11
C ASN A 88 0.44 -4.91 -20.91
N GLU A 89 0.06 -6.19 -20.80
CA GLU A 89 -1.34 -6.61 -20.62
C GLU A 89 -2.01 -6.15 -19.31
N LEU A 90 -1.24 -5.62 -18.35
CA LEU A 90 -1.74 -5.06 -17.10
C LEU A 90 -1.86 -3.52 -17.15
N GLY A 91 -1.65 -2.91 -18.32
CA GLY A 91 -1.65 -1.46 -18.49
C GLY A 91 -0.44 -0.76 -17.86
N MET A 92 0.61 -1.50 -17.49
CA MET A 92 1.85 -0.93 -16.96
C MET A 92 2.88 -0.72 -18.07
N PRO A 93 3.80 0.24 -17.96
CA PRO A 93 4.89 0.42 -18.92
C PRO A 93 5.63 -0.91 -19.13
N ALA A 94 5.81 -1.34 -20.38
CA ALA A 94 6.51 -2.59 -20.65
C ALA A 94 7.99 -2.44 -20.25
N THR A 95 8.48 -3.38 -19.44
CA THR A 95 9.87 -3.45 -19.00
C THR A 95 10.49 -4.81 -19.34
N GLY A 96 11.82 -4.89 -19.31
CA GLY A 96 12.58 -6.13 -19.46
C GLY A 96 12.23 -6.93 -20.72
N ARG A 97 12.02 -8.25 -20.56
CA ARG A 97 11.73 -9.19 -21.66
C ARG A 97 10.50 -8.80 -22.49
N ARG A 98 9.50 -8.15 -21.88
CA ARG A 98 8.30 -7.71 -22.60
C ARG A 98 8.61 -6.52 -23.50
N LEU A 99 9.39 -5.55 -23.02
CA LEU A 99 9.82 -4.42 -23.84
C LEU A 99 10.57 -4.91 -25.09
N VAL A 100 11.50 -5.86 -24.93
CA VAL A 100 12.24 -6.47 -26.04
C VAL A 100 11.32 -7.12 -27.07
N LYS A 101 10.26 -7.81 -26.62
CA LYS A 101 9.27 -8.43 -27.52
C LYS A 101 8.49 -7.38 -28.32
N TYR A 102 8.12 -6.25 -27.71
CA TYR A 102 7.35 -5.20 -28.38
C TYR A 102 8.20 -4.37 -29.33
N THR A 103 9.43 -4.00 -28.94
CA THR A 103 10.35 -3.28 -29.82
C THR A 103 10.78 -4.14 -31.01
N GLY A 104 11.03 -5.45 -30.79
CA GLY A 104 11.36 -6.39 -31.86
C GLY A 104 10.22 -6.65 -32.87
N ARG A 105 8.95 -6.47 -32.46
CA ARG A 105 7.79 -6.54 -33.38
C ARG A 105 7.58 -5.26 -34.19
N GLY A 106 8.09 -4.12 -33.73
CA GLY A 106 7.90 -2.81 -34.37
C GLY A 106 8.72 -2.56 -35.64
N VAL A 107 9.73 -3.40 -35.93
CA VAL A 107 10.67 -3.24 -37.05
C VAL A 107 10.27 -4.07 -38.29
N SER A 108 9.16 -4.82 -38.24
CA SER A 108 8.66 -5.63 -39.37
C SER A 108 7.36 -5.11 -39.97
N ARG A 109 7.31 -3.81 -40.30
CA ARG A 109 6.33 -3.24 -41.23
C ARG A 109 7.01 -2.44 -42.31
#